data_AF-A0A953AB35-F1
#
_entry.id   AF-A0A953AB35-F1
#
_cell.length_a   1.000
_cell.length_b   1.000
_cell.length_c   1.000
_cell.angle_alpha   90.00
_cell.angle_beta   90.00
_cell.angle_gamma   90.00
#
_symmetry.space_group_name_H-M   'P 1'
#
loop_
_entity.id
_entity.type
_entity.pdbx_description
1 polymer ?
#
loop_
_entity_poly.entity_id
_entity_poly.type
_entity_poly.pdbx_seq_one_letter_code
_entity_poly.pdbx_strand_id
1 'polypeptide(L)'
;MTEKARAAVIVRPAELRDAAAIAEIYNQGIRGRMATFETEERTAEERARWLAGHDKHHPVLVAVDPETDQVAGWISADYYRSRWCYRGVAEFSVYVHEDYRGRGVGAALMKAFIPACEQAGLWKLLS
;
A
#
# COMPACT_ATOMS: atom_id res chain seq x y z
N MET A 1 -2.37 -7.03 -27.33
CA MET A 1 -2.36 -6.81 -25.87
C MET A 1 -3.62 -7.46 -25.32
N THR A 2 -3.49 -8.60 -24.66
CA THR A 2 -4.63 -9.33 -24.10
C THR A 2 -5.11 -8.58 -22.85
N GLU A 3 -6.37 -8.16 -22.85
CA GLU A 3 -7.01 -7.53 -21.68
C GLU A 3 -7.04 -8.57 -20.56
N LYS A 4 -6.29 -8.33 -19.46
CA LYS A 4 -6.36 -9.20 -18.29
C LYS A 4 -7.72 -9.00 -17.63
N ALA A 5 -8.37 -10.10 -17.25
CA ALA A 5 -9.61 -10.04 -16.47
C ALA A 5 -9.42 -9.16 -15.23
N ARG A 6 -10.38 -8.27 -14.95
CA ARG A 6 -10.38 -7.47 -13.72
C ARG A 6 -10.44 -8.42 -12.52
N ALA A 7 -9.50 -8.25 -11.59
CA ALA A 7 -9.56 -8.98 -10.33
C ALA A 7 -10.63 -8.34 -9.44
N ALA A 8 -11.56 -9.14 -8.94
CA ALA A 8 -12.42 -8.72 -7.85
C ALA A 8 -11.58 -8.71 -6.58
N VAL A 9 -11.39 -7.54 -5.95
CA VAL A 9 -10.65 -7.41 -4.70
C VAL A 9 -11.48 -6.69 -3.65
N ILE A 10 -11.29 -7.05 -2.39
CA ILE A 10 -11.85 -6.37 -1.23
C ILE A 10 -10.74 -5.54 -0.61
N VAL A 11 -10.96 -4.22 -0.47
CA VAL A 11 -10.00 -3.34 0.19
C VAL A 11 -10.38 -3.16 1.65
N ARG A 12 -9.42 -3.38 2.56
CA ARG A 12 -9.59 -3.22 4.01
C ARG A 12 -8.34 -2.63 4.66
N PRO A 13 -8.42 -2.10 5.90
CA PRO A 13 -7.24 -1.78 6.69
C PRO A 13 -6.29 -2.97 6.79
N ALA A 14 -5.00 -2.67 6.72
CA ALA A 14 -3.95 -3.65 6.94
C ALA A 14 -3.90 -4.05 8.42
N GLU A 15 -3.66 -5.34 8.67
CA GLU A 15 -3.47 -5.92 9.98
C GLU A 15 -2.05 -6.50 10.08
N LEU A 16 -1.57 -6.79 11.30
CA LEU A 16 -0.24 -7.38 11.49
C LEU A 16 -0.03 -8.70 10.74
N ARG A 17 -1.10 -9.47 10.52
CA ARG A 17 -1.06 -10.72 9.73
C ARG A 17 -0.70 -10.48 8.25
N ASP A 18 -0.91 -9.28 7.73
CA ASP A 18 -0.62 -8.94 6.34
C ASP A 18 0.87 -8.59 6.12
N ALA A 19 1.66 -8.47 7.19
CA ALA A 19 3.05 -8.01 7.14
C ALA A 19 3.93 -8.84 6.19
N ALA A 20 3.77 -10.17 6.20
CA ALA A 20 4.53 -11.06 5.32
C ALA A 20 4.20 -10.80 3.84
N ALA A 21 2.92 -10.62 3.50
CA ALA A 21 2.50 -10.35 2.13
C ALA A 21 2.92 -8.95 1.67
N ILE A 22 2.86 -7.96 2.57
CA ILE A 22 3.36 -6.60 2.30
C ILE A 22 4.86 -6.62 2.00
N ALA A 23 5.65 -7.37 2.78
CA ALA A 23 7.08 -7.55 2.56
C ALA A 23 7.36 -8.15 1.19
N GLU A 24 6.69 -9.25 0.84
CA GLU A 24 6.89 -9.90 -0.45
C GLU A 24 6.56 -8.96 -1.63
N ILE A 25 5.41 -8.29 -1.59
CA ILE A 25 5.00 -7.34 -2.64
C ILE A 25 5.99 -6.18 -2.75
N TYR A 26 6.52 -5.70 -1.61
CA TYR A 26 7.51 -4.62 -1.63
C TYR A 26 8.84 -5.09 -2.22
N ASN A 27 9.28 -6.31 -1.88
CA ASN A 27 10.49 -6.92 -2.41
C ASN A 27 10.40 -7.17 -3.92
N GLN A 28 9.22 -7.49 -4.47
CA GLN A 28 9.01 -7.50 -5.92
C GLN A 28 9.28 -6.12 -6.55
N GLY A 29 8.92 -5.04 -5.87
CA GLY A 29 9.23 -3.67 -6.27
C GLY A 29 10.72 -3.35 -6.22
N ILE A 30 11.39 -3.75 -5.14
CA ILE A 30 12.85 -3.58 -4.94
C ILE A 30 13.63 -4.35 -6.01
N ARG A 31 13.35 -5.64 -6.20
CA ARG A 31 13.95 -6.48 -7.25
C ARG A 31 13.73 -5.89 -8.64
N GLY A 32 12.53 -5.36 -8.89
CA GLY A 32 12.16 -4.73 -10.16
C GLY A 32 12.83 -3.37 -10.42
N ARG A 33 13.33 -2.67 -9.37
CA ARG A 33 14.01 -1.36 -9.46
C ARG A 33 13.25 -0.25 -10.19
N MET A 34 11.93 -0.34 -10.25
CA MET A 34 11.10 0.64 -10.98
C MET A 34 10.31 1.57 -10.06
N ALA A 35 9.95 1.12 -8.85
CA ALA A 35 8.97 1.80 -7.99
C ALA A 35 9.57 2.34 -6.69
N THR A 36 10.82 2.01 -6.38
CA THR A 36 11.50 2.44 -5.15
C THR A 36 13.00 2.61 -5.37
N PHE A 37 13.61 3.50 -4.58
CA PHE A 37 15.06 3.64 -4.48
C PHE A 37 15.69 2.71 -3.45
N GLU A 38 14.88 1.98 -2.69
CA GLU A 38 15.37 0.98 -1.75
C GLU A 38 16.11 -0.15 -2.47
N THR A 39 17.21 -0.60 -1.87
CA THR A 39 18.06 -1.65 -2.45
C THR A 39 18.08 -2.95 -1.63
N GLU A 40 17.57 -2.91 -0.40
CA GLU A 40 17.59 -4.04 0.53
C GLU A 40 16.17 -4.56 0.74
N GLU A 41 15.99 -5.86 0.49
CA GLU A 41 14.73 -6.55 0.74
C GLU A 41 14.35 -6.50 2.22
N ARG A 42 13.05 -6.44 2.47
CA ARG A 42 12.47 -6.34 3.81
C ARG A 42 11.95 -7.67 4.29
N THR A 43 12.12 -7.94 5.59
CA THR A 43 11.55 -9.13 6.23
C THR A 43 10.10 -8.89 6.67
N ALA A 44 9.38 -9.98 6.94
CA ALA A 44 8.03 -9.89 7.52
C ALA A 44 8.05 -9.18 8.88
N GLU A 45 9.06 -9.42 9.71
CA GLU A 45 9.22 -8.79 11.03
C GLU A 45 9.49 -7.29 10.93
N GLU A 46 10.27 -6.86 9.94
CA GLU A 46 10.48 -5.44 9.65
C GLU A 46 9.19 -4.76 9.23
N ARG A 47 8.42 -5.38 8.34
CA ARG A 47 7.13 -4.84 7.90
C ARG A 47 6.07 -4.89 8.99
N ALA A 48 6.11 -5.87 9.89
CA ALA A 48 5.25 -5.92 11.07
C ALA A 48 5.56 -4.76 12.02
N ARG A 49 6.84 -4.46 12.28
CA ARG A 49 7.26 -3.28 13.06
C ARG A 49 6.84 -1.97 12.39
N TRP A 50 7.01 -1.87 11.07
CA TRP A 50 6.58 -0.71 10.29
C TRP A 50 5.06 -0.49 10.36
N LEU A 51 4.25 -1.56 10.21
CA LEU A 51 2.80 -1.51 10.37
C LEU A 51 2.39 -1.11 11.78
N ALA A 52 3.01 -1.69 12.80
CA ALA A 52 2.73 -1.36 14.20
C ALA A 52 3.09 0.09 14.57
N GLY A 53 4.06 0.68 13.85
CA GLY A 53 4.47 2.07 14.01
C GLY A 53 3.59 3.08 13.25
N HIS A 54 2.70 2.63 12.38
CA HIS A 54 1.77 3.52 11.69
C HIS A 54 0.71 4.05 12.65
N ASP A 55 0.51 5.37 12.63
CA ASP A 55 -0.54 6.00 13.40
C ASP A 55 -1.86 6.03 12.63
N LYS A 56 -2.93 6.41 13.33
CA LYS A 56 -4.26 6.57 12.74
C LYS A 56 -4.34 7.71 11.69
N HIS A 57 -3.33 8.57 11.61
CA HIS A 57 -3.28 9.69 10.66
C HIS A 57 -2.67 9.26 9.31
N HIS A 58 -2.02 8.10 9.27
CA HIS A 58 -1.37 7.55 8.09
C HIS A 58 -1.93 6.15 7.79
N PRO A 59 -3.05 6.05 7.07
CA PRO A 59 -3.69 4.77 6.80
C PRO A 59 -2.80 3.83 6.00
N VAL A 60 -2.90 2.52 6.30
CA VAL A 60 -2.38 1.45 5.44
C VAL A 60 -3.54 0.53 5.08
N LEU A 61 -3.76 0.32 3.79
CA LEU A 61 -4.80 -0.56 3.27
C LEU A 61 -4.20 -1.70 2.45
N VAL A 62 -4.85 -2.86 2.47
CA VAL A 62 -4.56 -4.01 1.61
C VAL A 62 -5.76 -4.31 0.72
N ALA A 63 -5.48 -4.76 -0.50
CA ALA A 63 -6.46 -5.35 -1.40
C ALA A 63 -6.31 -6.87 -1.34
N VAL A 64 -7.39 -7.57 -0.99
CA VAL A 64 -7.42 -9.02 -0.83
C VAL A 64 -8.29 -9.64 -1.89
N ASP A 65 -7.80 -10.68 -2.54
CA ASP A 65 -8.60 -11.53 -3.42
C ASP A 65 -9.54 -12.40 -2.57
N PRO A 66 -10.87 -12.29 -2.71
CA PRO A 66 -11.82 -13.01 -1.87
C PRO A 66 -11.89 -14.52 -2.15
N GLU A 67 -11.39 -14.99 -3.29
CA GLU A 67 -11.39 -16.41 -3.65
C GLU A 67 -10.17 -17.13 -3.07
N THR A 68 -9.02 -16.45 -3.00
CA THR A 68 -7.75 -17.04 -2.56
C THR A 68 -7.28 -16.56 -1.18
N ASP A 69 -7.92 -15.52 -0.63
CA ASP A 69 -7.49 -14.79 0.57
C ASP A 69 -6.08 -14.19 0.47
N GLN A 70 -5.54 -14.07 -0.76
CA GLN A 70 -4.22 -13.50 -1.00
C GLN A 70 -4.27 -11.98 -1.07
N VAL A 71 -3.27 -11.32 -0.50
CA VAL A 71 -3.07 -9.87 -0.69
C VAL A 71 -2.58 -9.62 -2.12
N ALA A 72 -3.42 -8.98 -2.92
CA ALA A 72 -3.13 -8.59 -4.29
C ALA A 72 -2.33 -7.27 -4.40
N GLY A 73 -2.32 -6.47 -3.35
CA GLY A 73 -1.62 -5.18 -3.31
C GLY A 73 -1.85 -4.45 -1.99
N TRP A 74 -1.06 -3.40 -1.76
CA TRP A 74 -1.20 -2.53 -0.60
C TRP A 74 -0.91 -1.08 -0.95
N ILE A 75 -1.41 -0.17 -0.09
CA ILE A 75 -1.15 1.27 -0.18
C ILE A 75 -0.95 1.84 1.23
N SER A 76 0.01 2.75 1.39
CA SER A 76 0.26 3.46 2.66
C SER A 76 0.31 4.96 2.45
N ALA A 77 -0.08 5.70 3.47
CA ALA A 77 0.32 7.09 3.67
C ALA A 77 1.55 7.12 4.55
N ASP A 78 2.49 8.02 4.28
CA ASP A 78 3.66 8.25 5.12
C ASP A 78 3.86 9.76 5.31
N TYR A 79 4.48 10.13 6.43
CA TYR A 79 4.76 11.54 6.76
C TYR A 79 5.59 12.21 5.66
N TYR A 80 5.08 13.29 5.07
CA TYR A 80 5.84 14.01 4.05
C TYR A 80 7.07 14.71 4.62
N ARG A 81 6.87 15.62 5.59
CA ARG A 81 7.94 16.40 6.24
C ARG A 81 7.52 16.76 7.67
N SER A 82 8.50 16.88 8.56
CA SER A 82 8.27 17.10 10.01
C SER A 82 7.75 18.49 10.39
N ARG A 83 7.86 19.50 9.52
CA ARG A 83 7.38 20.85 9.82
C ARG A 83 5.85 20.86 9.90
N TRP A 84 5.29 21.46 10.95
CA TRP A 84 3.85 21.53 11.22
C TRP A 84 2.96 22.05 10.06
N CYS A 85 3.53 22.89 9.19
CA CYS A 85 2.83 23.36 7.98
C CYS A 85 2.45 22.23 7.01
N TYR A 86 3.10 21.07 7.10
CA TYR A 86 2.83 19.87 6.27
C TYR A 86 1.98 18.81 6.98
N ARG A 87 1.41 19.10 8.15
CA ARG A 87 0.69 18.09 8.97
C ARG A 87 -0.48 17.37 8.29
N GLY A 88 -1.05 17.95 7.23
CA GLY A 88 -2.09 17.30 6.42
C GLY A 88 -1.63 16.94 5.01
N VAL A 89 -0.32 16.90 4.79
CA VAL A 89 0.32 16.47 3.55
C VAL A 89 1.02 15.15 3.83
N ALA A 90 0.65 14.11 3.09
CA ALA A 90 1.32 12.81 3.14
C ALA A 90 1.92 12.47 1.77
N GLU A 91 3.03 11.74 1.79
CA GLU A 91 3.43 10.94 0.63
C GLU A 91 2.66 9.62 0.67
N PHE A 92 2.46 8.99 -0.49
CA PHE A 92 1.86 7.66 -0.51
C PHE A 92 2.68 6.69 -1.36
N SER A 93 2.62 5.42 -0.97
CA SER A 93 3.26 4.31 -1.65
C SER A 93 2.20 3.29 -2.03
N VAL A 94 2.17 2.86 -3.30
CA VAL A 94 1.23 1.84 -3.79
C VAL A 94 1.96 0.74 -4.54
N TYR A 95 1.76 -0.50 -4.11
CA TYR A 95 2.38 -1.67 -4.72
C TYR A 95 1.34 -2.75 -5.00
N VAL A 96 1.47 -3.37 -6.17
CA VAL A 96 0.58 -4.44 -6.63
C VAL A 96 1.43 -5.67 -6.92
N HIS A 97 1.00 -6.81 -6.35
CA HIS A 97 1.60 -8.11 -6.59
C HIS A 97 1.68 -8.39 -8.09
N GLU A 98 2.80 -8.92 -8.57
CA GLU A 98 3.07 -9.06 -10.01
C GLU A 98 1.98 -9.79 -10.81
N ASP A 99 1.41 -10.84 -10.24
CA ASP A 99 0.30 -11.61 -10.85
C ASP A 99 -0.99 -10.81 -11.01
N TYR A 100 -1.19 -9.79 -10.16
CA TYR A 100 -2.38 -8.95 -10.12
C TYR A 100 -2.21 -7.62 -10.88
N ARG A 101 -1.02 -7.34 -11.42
CA ARG A 101 -0.77 -6.14 -12.24
C ARG A 101 -1.59 -6.15 -13.52
N GLY A 102 -2.09 -4.97 -13.89
CA GLY A 102 -2.95 -4.77 -15.05
C GLY A 102 -4.41 -5.19 -14.85
N ARG A 103 -4.81 -5.56 -13.62
CA ARG A 103 -6.17 -6.03 -13.30
C ARG A 103 -7.03 -5.02 -12.52
N GLY A 104 -6.57 -3.77 -12.40
CA GLY A 104 -7.30 -2.69 -11.71
C GLY A 104 -7.07 -2.57 -10.19
N VAL A 105 -6.21 -3.40 -9.59
CA VAL A 105 -5.98 -3.43 -8.13
C VAL A 105 -5.49 -2.09 -7.57
N GLY A 106 -4.51 -1.45 -8.22
CA GLY A 106 -4.01 -0.13 -7.80
C GLY A 106 -5.11 0.95 -7.81
N ALA A 107 -6.02 0.91 -8.79
CA ALA A 107 -7.15 1.83 -8.84
C ALA A 107 -8.17 1.56 -7.72
N ALA A 108 -8.42 0.29 -7.40
CA ALA A 108 -9.27 -0.09 -6.27
C ALA A 108 -8.69 0.40 -4.93
N LEU A 109 -7.38 0.22 -4.72
CA LEU A 109 -6.65 0.74 -3.56
C LEU A 109 -6.78 2.26 -3.45
N MET A 110 -6.44 3.01 -4.51
CA MET A 110 -6.55 4.47 -4.51
C MET A 110 -7.97 4.97 -4.21
N LYS A 111 -8.98 4.30 -4.77
CA LYS A 111 -10.40 4.66 -4.57
C LYS A 111 -10.82 4.54 -3.09
N ALA A 112 -10.31 3.54 -2.38
CA ALA A 112 -10.59 3.36 -0.95
C ALA A 112 -9.67 4.22 -0.06
N PHE A 113 -8.44 4.47 -0.51
CA PHE A 113 -7.42 5.17 0.24
C PHE A 113 -7.69 6.66 0.38
N ILE A 114 -8.15 7.34 -0.68
CA ILE A 114 -8.42 8.79 -0.63
C ILE A 114 -9.42 9.15 0.50
N PRO A 115 -10.61 8.51 0.60
CA PRO A 115 -11.53 8.80 1.70
C PRO A 115 -10.95 8.46 3.08
N ALA A 116 -10.13 7.41 3.19
CA ALA A 116 -9.48 7.04 4.45
C ALA A 116 -8.49 8.12 4.90
N CYS A 117 -7.71 8.68 3.98
CA CYS A 117 -6.80 9.79 4.23
C CYS A 117 -7.55 11.08 4.62
N GLU A 118 -8.67 11.40 3.95
CA GLU A 118 -9.50 12.56 4.31
C GLU A 118 -10.06 12.43 5.73
N GLN A 119 -10.57 11.24 6.10
CA GLN A 119 -11.05 10.96 7.45
C GLN A 119 -9.93 11.03 8.50
N ALA A 120 -8.70 10.71 8.10
CA ALA A 120 -7.50 10.83 8.92
C ALA A 120 -6.99 12.27 9.06
N GLY A 121 -7.59 13.23 8.36
CA GLY A 121 -7.25 14.66 8.41
C GLY A 121 -6.19 15.10 7.39
N LEU A 122 -5.86 14.26 6.41
CA LEU A 122 -4.97 14.59 5.30
C LEU A 122 -5.76 15.29 4.18
N TRP A 123 -5.24 16.38 3.62
CA TRP A 123 -5.86 17.15 2.53
C TRP A 123 -5.02 17.17 1.26
N LYS A 124 -3.79 16.64 1.30
CA LYS A 124 -2.92 16.52 0.12
C LYS A 124 -2.13 15.23 0.17
N LEU A 125 -2.16 14.50 -0.94
CA LEU A 125 -1.33 13.33 -1.19
C LEU A 125 -0.29 13.67 -2.27
N LEU A 126 0.94 13.20 -2.06
CA LEU A 126 2.08 13.33 -2.96
C LEU A 126 2.58 11.95 -3.36
N SER A 127 2.96 11.79 -4.62
CA SER A 127 3.63 10.59 -5.14
C SER A 127 5.13 10.82 -5.25
#